data_AF-A0A0B4CZ32-F1
#
_entry.id   AF-A0A0B4CZ32-F1
#
_cell.length_a   1.000
_cell.length_b   1.000
_cell.length_c   1.000
_cell.angle_alpha   90.00
_cell.angle_beta   90.00
_cell.angle_gamma   90.00
#
_symmetry.space_group_name_H-M   'P 1'
#
loop_
_entity.id
_entity.type
_entity.pdbx_description
1 polymer ?
#
loop_
_entity_poly.entity_id
_entity_poly.type
_entity_poly.pdbx_seq_one_letter_code
_entity_poly.pdbx_strand_id
1 'polypeptide(L)'
;MVVETRCPLDCAIDILQQKNVALLTAPVCAQADTGPRVTCAATSADGREITVTSSVASGVQLVVAVGGETIYSGALTEVLDEAARG
;
A
#
# COMPACT_ATOMS: atom_id res chain seq x y z
N MET A 1 14.52 -1.42 13.31
CA MET A 1 13.96 -0.70 12.14
C MET A 1 13.77 -1.72 11.00
N VAL A 2 12.76 -2.58 11.09
CA VAL A 2 12.47 -3.64 10.09
C VAL A 2 10.99 -3.61 9.65
N VAL A 3 10.20 -2.68 10.20
CA VAL A 3 8.76 -2.57 9.97
C VAL A 3 8.46 -1.63 8.78
N GLU A 4 9.22 -0.55 8.62
CA GLU A 4 9.02 0.46 7.57
C GLU A 4 9.18 -0.07 6.13
N THR A 5 10.01 -1.10 5.90
CA THR A 5 10.22 -1.68 4.57
C THR A 5 9.27 -2.84 4.23
N ARG A 6 8.47 -3.34 5.20
CA ARG A 6 7.48 -4.42 4.97
C ARG A 6 6.03 -3.92 4.91
N CYS A 7 5.74 -2.81 5.57
CA CYS A 7 4.38 -2.28 5.65
C CYS A 7 3.73 -1.84 4.32
N PRO A 8 4.40 -1.35 3.26
CA PRO A 8 3.69 -0.78 2.10
C PRO A 8 2.63 -1.72 1.53
N LEU A 9 2.87 -3.03 1.58
CA LEU A 9 2.00 -4.04 1.02
C LEU A 9 0.96 -4.53 2.04
N ASP A 10 1.38 -4.88 3.27
CA ASP A 10 0.46 -5.36 4.32
C ASP A 10 -0.55 -4.26 4.72
N CYS A 11 -0.08 -3.03 4.87
CA CYS A 11 -0.91 -1.87 5.22
C CYS A 11 -1.89 -1.51 4.09
N ALA A 12 -1.53 -1.76 2.83
CA ALA A 12 -2.46 -1.60 1.72
C ALA A 12 -3.48 -2.75 1.64
N ILE A 13 -3.12 -3.98 2.00
CA ILE A 13 -4.05 -5.10 2.10
C ILE A 13 -5.16 -4.78 3.09
N ASP A 14 -4.82 -4.24 4.27
CA ASP A 14 -5.81 -3.87 5.28
C ASP A 14 -6.81 -2.83 4.74
N ILE A 15 -6.31 -1.80 4.06
CA ILE A 15 -7.16 -0.78 3.41
C ILE A 15 -8.06 -1.41 2.34
N LEU A 16 -7.51 -2.28 1.49
CA LEU A 16 -8.28 -2.97 0.45
C LEU A 16 -9.37 -3.85 1.05
N GLN A 17 -9.08 -4.56 2.13
CA GLN A 17 -10.07 -5.37 2.87
C GLN A 17 -11.17 -4.50 3.47
N GLN A 18 -10.83 -3.38 4.12
CA GLN A 18 -11.82 -2.42 4.63
C GLN A 18 -12.72 -1.85 3.53
N LYS A 19 -12.21 -1.74 2.30
CA LYS A 19 -12.94 -1.28 1.11
C LYS A 19 -13.61 -2.41 0.31
N ASN A 20 -13.60 -3.65 0.81
CA ASN A 20 -14.11 -4.85 0.12
C ASN A 20 -13.50 -5.10 -1.27
N VAL A 21 -12.22 -4.74 -1.47
CA VAL A 21 -11.46 -5.04 -2.68
C VAL A 21 -10.68 -6.34 -2.48
N ALA A 22 -11.14 -7.42 -3.09
CA ALA A 22 -10.44 -8.69 -3.06
C ALA A 22 -9.24 -8.69 -4.01
N LEU A 23 -8.12 -9.28 -3.57
CA LEU A 23 -6.92 -9.47 -4.37
C LEU A 23 -6.99 -10.78 -5.15
N LEU A 24 -6.62 -10.76 -6.43
CA LEU A 24 -6.49 -11.95 -7.26
C LEU A 24 -5.16 -12.66 -7.06
N THR A 25 -4.09 -11.88 -6.92
CA THR A 25 -2.71 -12.38 -6.79
C THR A 25 -1.97 -11.62 -5.70
N ALA A 26 -0.95 -12.27 -5.13
CA ALA A 26 -0.01 -11.60 -4.25
C ALA A 26 0.60 -10.38 -4.97
N PRO A 27 0.61 -9.19 -4.35
CA PRO A 27 1.23 -8.02 -4.95
C PRO A 27 2.75 -8.17 -5.04
N VAL A 28 3.36 -7.50 -6.00
CA VAL A 28 4.82 -7.43 -6.16
C VAL A 28 5.27 -6.01 -5.89
N CYS A 29 6.21 -5.83 -4.96
CA CYS A 29 6.83 -4.54 -4.69
C CYS A 29 8.17 -4.39 -5.41
N ALA A 30 8.37 -3.21 -5.98
CA ALA A 30 9.66 -2.71 -6.43
C ALA A 30 10.02 -1.46 -5.64
N GLN A 31 11.25 -1.42 -5.12
CA GLN A 31 11.84 -0.18 -4.62
C GLN A 31 12.41 0.58 -5.82
N ALA A 32 12.22 1.90 -5.86
CA ALA A 32 12.84 2.73 -6.88
C ALA A 32 14.37 2.69 -6.75
N ASP A 33 15.07 2.67 -7.89
CA ASP A 33 16.54 2.62 -7.94
C ASP A 33 17.19 3.84 -7.27
N THR A 34 16.46 4.97 -7.22
CA THR A 34 16.87 6.20 -6.55
C THR A 34 15.78 6.73 -5.64
N GLY A 35 16.11 6.83 -4.35
CA GLY A 35 15.26 7.44 -3.33
C GLY A 35 14.37 6.45 -2.58
N PRO A 36 13.62 6.93 -1.58
CA PRO A 36 12.91 6.09 -0.64
C PRO A 36 11.54 5.61 -1.16
N ARG A 37 11.30 5.50 -2.48
CA ARG A 37 9.96 5.15 -2.97
C ARG A 37 9.84 3.64 -3.13
N VAL A 38 8.77 3.06 -2.57
CA VAL A 38 8.35 1.68 -2.80
C VAL A 38 7.03 1.72 -3.54
N THR A 39 6.96 1.01 -4.66
CA THR A 39 5.72 0.86 -5.44
C THR A 39 5.36 -0.61 -5.47
N CYS A 40 4.13 -0.95 -5.12
CA CYS A 40 3.62 -2.31 -5.18
C CYS A 40 2.45 -2.38 -6.15
N ALA A 41 2.45 -3.39 -7.00
CA ALA A 41 1.41 -3.62 -7.99
C ALA A 41 0.70 -4.95 -7.72
N ALA A 42 -0.62 -4.96 -7.89
CA ALA A 42 -1.46 -6.13 -7.77
C ALA A 42 -2.62 -6.07 -8.76
N THR A 43 -3.40 -7.15 -8.82
CA THR A 43 -4.66 -7.19 -9.55
C THR A 43 -5.76 -7.60 -8.58
N SER A 44 -6.90 -6.91 -8.62
CA SER A 44 -8.09 -7.31 -7.86
C SER A 44 -8.80 -8.49 -8.53
N ALA A 45 -9.66 -9.18 -7.78
CA ALA A 45 -10.44 -10.32 -8.27
C ALA A 45 -11.37 -9.98 -9.44
N ASP A 46 -11.75 -8.70 -9.59
CA ASP A 46 -12.54 -8.18 -10.72
C ASP A 46 -11.68 -7.72 -11.91
N GLY A 47 -10.35 -7.96 -11.86
CA GLY A 47 -9.42 -7.68 -12.94
C GLY A 47 -8.90 -6.24 -13.01
N ARG A 48 -9.16 -5.40 -12.00
CA ARG A 48 -8.61 -4.04 -11.94
C ARG A 48 -7.18 -4.03 -11.42
N GLU A 49 -6.36 -3.15 -12.00
CA GLU A 49 -5.00 -2.93 -11.51
C GLU A 49 -5.04 -2.20 -10.16
N ILE A 50 -4.22 -2.65 -9.22
CA ILE A 50 -4.02 -2.02 -7.92
C ILE A 50 -2.60 -1.50 -7.89
N THR A 51 -2.46 -0.20 -7.63
CA THR A 51 -1.16 0.43 -7.43
C THR A 51 -1.10 1.00 -6.03
N VAL A 52 -0.08 0.60 -5.30
CA VAL A 52 0.25 1.13 -3.99
C VAL A 52 1.56 1.87 -4.11
N THR A 53 1.60 3.10 -3.63
CA THR A 53 2.87 3.83 -3.54
C THR A 53 3.10 4.34 -2.14
N SER A 54 4.31 4.11 -1.65
CA SER A 54 4.80 4.62 -0.38
C SER A 54 6.14 5.31 -0.56
N SER A 55 6.40 6.36 0.20
CA SER A 55 7.73 6.98 0.30
C SER A 55 8.32 6.78 1.69
N VAL A 56 9.37 5.98 1.87
CA VAL A 56 10.13 5.78 3.12
C VAL A 56 10.98 7.01 3.56
N ALA A 57 10.61 8.21 3.11
CA ALA A 57 11.17 9.48 3.59
C ALA A 57 10.34 10.00 4.78
N SER A 58 10.95 10.85 5.61
CA SER A 58 10.24 11.58 6.67
C SER A 58 8.96 12.26 6.13
N GLY A 59 7.82 12.00 6.76
CA GLY A 59 6.50 12.41 6.23
C GLY A 59 5.89 11.38 5.28
N VAL A 60 6.08 10.09 5.58
CA VAL A 60 5.68 8.93 4.77
C VAL A 60 4.19 9.01 4.40
N GLN A 61 3.89 9.21 3.11
CA GLN A 61 2.53 9.03 2.60
C GLN A 61 2.36 7.65 1.98
N LEU A 62 1.16 7.09 2.17
CA LEU A 62 0.66 5.91 1.49
C LEU A 62 -0.48 6.32 0.57
N VAL A 63 -0.38 5.92 -0.69
CA VAL A 63 -1.43 6.10 -1.69
C VAL A 63 -1.81 4.73 -2.23
N VAL A 64 -3.12 4.44 -2.24
CA VAL A 64 -3.69 3.22 -2.81
C VAL A 64 -4.67 3.60 -3.91
N ALA A 65 -4.44 3.07 -5.10
CA ALA A 65 -5.31 3.25 -6.25
C ALA A 65 -5.77 1.91 -6.82
N VAL A 66 -7.03 1.85 -7.29
CA VAL A 66 -7.65 0.67 -7.91
C VAL A 66 -8.31 1.09 -9.21
N GLY A 67 -7.93 0.46 -10.33
CA GLY A 67 -8.41 0.85 -11.67
C GLY A 67 -8.08 2.29 -12.03
N GLY A 68 -7.00 2.86 -11.46
CA GLY A 68 -6.61 4.26 -11.63
C GLY A 68 -7.31 5.26 -10.69
N GLU A 69 -8.27 4.82 -9.87
CA GLU A 69 -8.93 5.68 -8.88
C GLU A 69 -8.24 5.57 -7.52
N THR A 70 -7.84 6.71 -6.93
CA THR A 70 -7.29 6.74 -5.57
C THR A 70 -8.39 6.51 -4.54
N ILE A 71 -8.32 5.36 -3.84
CA ILE A 71 -9.28 4.99 -2.80
C ILE A 71 -8.77 5.34 -1.39
N TYR A 72 -7.47 5.62 -1.26
CA TYR A 72 -6.84 6.05 -0.03
C TYR A 72 -5.59 6.90 -0.31
N SER A 73 -5.44 7.98 0.45
CA SER A 73 -4.23 8.82 0.50
C SER A 73 -4.10 9.37 1.91
N GLY A 74 -3.04 8.99 2.62
CA GLY A 74 -2.85 9.36 4.02
C GLY A 74 -1.44 9.07 4.51
N ALA A 75 -1.16 9.35 5.78
CA ALA A 75 0.15 9.07 6.37
C ALA A 75 0.28 7.56 6.66
N LEU A 76 1.41 6.95 6.29
CA LEU A 76 1.65 5.52 6.56
C LEU A 76 1.60 5.22 8.07
N THR A 77 2.04 6.17 8.89
CA THR A 77 2.02 6.05 10.35
C THR A 77 0.61 5.89 10.90
N GLU A 78 -0.41 6.49 10.28
CA GLU A 78 -1.80 6.33 10.73
C GLU A 78 -2.30 4.90 10.50
N VAL A 79 -1.93 4.31 9.35
CA VAL A 79 -2.30 2.92 9.02
C VAL A 79 -1.56 1.93 9.92
N LEU A 80 -0.28 2.19 10.19
CA LEU A 80 0.53 1.39 11.11
C LEU A 80 0.01 1.46 12.55
N ASP A 81 -0.34 2.66 13.02
CA ASP A 81 -0.89 2.86 14.35
C ASP A 81 -2.24 2.16 14.51
N GLU A 82 -3.09 2.17 13.48
CA GLU A 82 -4.37 1.46 13.49
C GLU A 82 -4.16 -0.06 13.51
N ALA A 83 -3.27 -0.58 12.65
CA ALA A 83 -2.93 -2.01 12.63
C ALA A 83 -2.30 -2.48 13.97
N ALA A 84 -1.59 -1.59 14.67
CA ALA A 84 -1.02 -1.89 15.99
C ALA A 84 -2.06 -1.90 17.12
N ARG A 85 -3.24 -1.28 16.93
CA ARG A 85 -4.29 -1.20 17.95
C ARG A 85 -5.19 -2.43 18.04
N GLY A 86 -5.30 -3.21 16.95
CA GLY A 86 -6.03 -4.48 16.92
C GLY A 86 -7.53 -4.35 16.74
#